data_AF-K0XHX8-F1
#
_entry.id   AF-K0XHX8-F1
#
_cell.length_a   1.000
_cell.length_b   1.000
_cell.length_c   1.000
_cell.angle_alpha   90.00
_cell.angle_beta   90.00
_cell.angle_gamma   90.00
#
_symmetry.space_group_name_H-M   'P 1'
#
loop_
_entity.id
_entity.type
_entity.pdbx_description
1 polymer ?
#
loop_
_entity_poly.entity_id
_entity_poly.type
_entity_poly.pdbx_seq_one_letter_code
_entity_poly.pdbx_strand_id
1 'polypeptide(L)'
;MATVIYKCKNCGGPVKYSATLGKFNCEYCNTVYTEEEVKNLSLMSQDEDVVEDGDNGEYLEYHCPSCGANIVTDETTVATTCYYCKNPIVMSGKLEKSQMPTKVIPFKVDRTRALESFENWMKTKKFVPKSFFNDKKEIEEINGVYFPYWLYDTNVLVDLDREGSRTYSRTEGNYRVTYEKHFRIIRKGDVDIKNLPKLALAKSNKVLVESVYPFDFNGAIDFDSSYLSGFVAEKKDIEKEALMSSIEDDVYRYSAKVVRDSMTGESVNVVNNDFTIGQGSFKYAMLPVWAISYNDKDSNKHFFFSVNGQTGKVVGKLPLDMGKLYLSGLMYVLPIFAIIMAILYFTNNLQSNIFWFTLVGSIVGYFLYISKVAADYNMTSASVKNRGINQIDFNNNYSEKIEYCKDIELGTRIIGRSRIESRK
;
A
#
# COMPACT_ATOMS: atom_id res chain seq x y z
N MET A 1 -0.87 31.01 -19.07
CA MET A 1 -0.45 29.64 -18.68
C MET A 1 -0.30 28.81 -19.94
N ALA A 2 0.74 27.99 -20.05
CA ALA A 2 1.01 27.23 -21.26
C ALA A 2 0.49 25.79 -21.17
N THR A 3 -0.26 25.33 -22.16
CA THR A 3 -0.52 23.90 -22.38
C THR A 3 0.47 23.38 -23.40
N VAL A 4 1.20 22.31 -23.07
CA VAL A 4 2.26 21.76 -23.94
C VAL A 4 1.88 20.40 -24.48
N ILE A 5 2.04 20.24 -25.80
CA ILE A 5 1.95 18.96 -26.53
C ILE A 5 3.23 18.74 -27.34
N TYR A 6 3.87 17.58 -27.16
CA TYR A 6 5.05 17.16 -27.92
C TYR A 6 4.65 16.67 -29.32
N LYS A 7 5.15 17.31 -30.38
CA LYS A 7 4.83 16.94 -31.78
C LYS A 7 5.84 15.97 -32.38
N CYS A 8 5.33 14.94 -33.03
CA CYS A 8 6.11 14.00 -33.84
C CYS A 8 6.72 14.71 -35.05
N LYS A 9 8.04 14.57 -35.25
CA LYS A 9 8.75 15.14 -36.42
C LYS A 9 8.30 14.54 -37.75
N ASN A 10 7.78 13.31 -37.74
CA ASN A 10 7.42 12.57 -38.94
C ASN A 10 6.00 12.90 -39.45
N CYS A 11 5.00 12.89 -38.57
CA CYS A 11 3.59 13.08 -38.96
C CYS A 11 2.87 14.24 -38.28
N GLY A 12 3.54 14.97 -37.36
CA GLY A 12 2.93 16.07 -36.60
C GLY A 12 1.98 15.63 -35.48
N GLY A 13 1.67 14.33 -35.35
CA GLY A 13 0.83 13.80 -34.28
C GLY A 13 1.48 13.90 -32.89
N PRO A 14 0.70 13.77 -31.80
CA PRO A 14 1.22 13.79 -30.43
C PRO A 14 2.17 12.61 -30.17
N VAL A 15 3.17 12.87 -29.32
CA VAL A 15 4.10 11.87 -28.79
C VAL A 15 3.81 11.67 -27.31
N LYS A 16 3.67 10.40 -26.89
CA LYS A 16 3.37 10.02 -25.51
C LYS A 16 4.32 8.97 -24.98
N TYR A 17 4.40 8.84 -23.66
CA TYR A 17 5.19 7.79 -23.03
C TYR A 17 4.49 6.42 -23.14
N SER A 18 5.23 5.41 -23.55
CA SER A 18 4.77 4.02 -23.66
C SER A 18 5.42 3.15 -22.59
N ALA A 19 4.59 2.68 -21.66
CA ALA A 19 5.01 1.74 -20.62
C ALA A 19 5.52 0.42 -21.19
N THR A 20 4.96 -0.03 -22.32
CA THR A 20 5.35 -1.28 -23.00
C THR A 20 6.76 -1.18 -23.60
N LEU A 21 7.10 -0.03 -24.19
CA LEU A 21 8.39 0.19 -24.84
C LEU A 21 9.46 0.76 -23.88
N GLY A 22 9.05 1.35 -22.75
CA GLY A 22 9.93 2.14 -21.89
C GLY A 22 10.50 3.37 -22.60
N LYS A 23 9.80 3.86 -23.63
CA LYS A 23 10.21 4.93 -24.55
C LYS A 23 8.98 5.75 -24.93
N PHE A 24 9.18 6.80 -25.70
CA PHE A 24 8.11 7.63 -26.22
C PHE A 24 7.73 7.17 -27.63
N ASN A 25 6.46 7.19 -27.98
CA ASN A 25 6.03 6.86 -29.34
C ASN A 25 4.89 7.75 -29.82
N CYS A 26 4.83 7.90 -31.14
CA CYS A 26 3.67 8.46 -31.83
C CYS A 26 2.75 7.31 -32.24
N GLU A 27 1.48 7.32 -31.83
CA GLU A 27 0.53 6.24 -32.18
C GLU A 27 0.06 6.26 -33.63
N TYR A 28 0.23 7.39 -34.32
CA TYR A 28 -0.24 7.55 -35.70
C TYR A 28 0.72 6.94 -36.72
N CYS A 29 2.03 7.13 -36.52
CA CYS A 29 3.06 6.68 -37.45
C CYS A 29 4.05 5.68 -36.84
N ASN A 30 3.84 5.29 -35.57
CA ASN A 30 4.68 4.36 -34.81
C ASN A 30 6.16 4.74 -34.70
N THR A 31 6.50 6.02 -34.91
CA THR A 31 7.86 6.51 -34.68
C THR A 31 8.15 6.50 -33.17
N VAL A 32 9.31 5.98 -32.80
CA VAL A 32 9.77 5.84 -31.41
C VAL A 32 10.85 6.87 -31.15
N TYR A 33 10.79 7.49 -29.98
CA TYR A 33 11.71 8.52 -29.51
C TYR A 33 12.30 8.14 -28.15
N THR A 34 13.56 8.50 -27.95
CA THR A 34 14.23 8.55 -26.65
C THR A 34 13.84 9.81 -25.88
N GLU A 35 14.15 9.85 -24.58
CA GLU A 35 13.88 11.02 -23.74
C GLU A 35 14.54 12.30 -24.30
N GLU A 36 15.84 12.21 -24.64
CA GLU A 36 16.59 13.33 -25.22
C GLU A 36 15.99 13.82 -26.55
N GLU A 37 15.51 12.91 -27.39
CA GLU A 37 14.86 13.28 -28.64
C GLU A 37 13.53 13.98 -28.42
N VAL A 38 12.75 13.57 -27.41
CA VAL A 38 11.47 14.20 -27.04
C VAL A 38 11.67 15.62 -26.52
N LYS A 39 12.68 15.85 -25.68
CA LYS A 39 13.03 17.19 -25.19
C LYS A 39 13.36 18.16 -26.33
N ASN A 40 13.87 17.63 -27.44
CA ASN A 40 14.21 18.38 -28.65
C ASN A 40 13.08 18.41 -29.70
N LEU A 41 11.87 17.95 -29.37
CA LEU A 41 10.71 18.09 -30.25
C LEU A 41 10.15 19.50 -30.19
N SER A 42 9.54 19.92 -31.30
CA SER A 42 8.74 21.14 -31.32
C SER A 42 7.54 20.97 -30.37
N LEU A 43 7.38 21.92 -29.46
CA LEU A 43 6.23 22.00 -28.58
C LEU A 43 5.12 22.78 -29.27
N MET A 44 3.87 22.30 -29.18
CA MET A 44 2.73 23.20 -29.28
C MET A 44 2.52 23.81 -27.91
N SER A 45 2.66 25.12 -27.81
CA SER A 45 2.27 25.89 -26.63
C SER A 45 1.25 26.94 -27.05
N GLN A 46 0.20 27.11 -26.24
CA GLN A 46 -0.63 28.30 -26.24
C GLN A 46 -0.46 28.97 -24.89
N ASP A 47 -0.05 30.24 -24.88
CA ASP A 47 -0.07 31.07 -23.67
C ASP A 47 -1.48 31.64 -23.50
N GLU A 48 -2.20 31.24 -22.46
CA GLU A 48 -3.57 31.73 -22.22
C GLU A 48 -3.80 32.34 -20.83
N ASP A 49 -4.66 33.35 -20.80
CA ASP A 49 -5.23 33.95 -19.59
C ASP A 49 -6.18 32.94 -18.94
N VAL A 50 -5.86 32.49 -17.73
CA VAL A 50 -6.78 31.66 -16.95
C VAL A 50 -7.92 32.54 -16.47
N VAL A 51 -9.14 32.22 -16.89
CA VAL A 51 -10.34 32.79 -16.30
C VAL A 51 -10.58 32.04 -14.99
N GLU A 52 -10.16 32.62 -13.88
CA GLU A 52 -10.68 32.22 -12.57
C GLU A 52 -12.15 32.64 -12.52
N ASP A 53 -13.07 31.68 -12.62
CA ASP A 53 -14.48 31.97 -12.37
C ASP A 53 -14.68 32.17 -10.86
N GLY A 54 -14.48 33.42 -10.45
CA GLY A 54 -14.65 33.88 -9.08
C GLY A 54 -16.11 33.87 -8.67
N ASP A 55 -16.60 32.69 -8.25
CA ASP A 55 -17.65 32.59 -7.22
C ASP A 55 -17.78 31.19 -6.57
N ASN A 56 -17.14 30.13 -7.10
CA ASN A 56 -17.21 28.76 -6.54
C ASN A 56 -15.91 27.92 -6.68
N GLY A 57 -14.74 28.54 -6.54
CA GLY A 57 -13.46 28.00 -6.04
C GLY A 57 -12.98 26.54 -6.24
N GLU A 58 -13.43 25.75 -7.22
CA GLU A 58 -12.99 24.32 -7.33
C GLU A 58 -12.46 23.88 -8.71
N TYR A 59 -12.64 24.67 -9.78
CA TYR A 59 -12.33 24.22 -11.14
C TYR A 59 -11.53 25.24 -11.94
N LEU A 60 -10.69 24.74 -12.84
CA LEU A 60 -9.93 25.53 -13.79
C LEU A 60 -10.18 25.06 -15.21
N GLU A 61 -10.30 26.05 -16.08
CA GLU A 61 -10.54 25.85 -17.51
C GLU A 61 -9.25 26.08 -18.29
N TYR A 62 -8.92 25.15 -19.18
CA TYR A 62 -7.77 25.23 -20.09
C TYR A 62 -8.22 24.98 -21.52
N HIS A 63 -7.63 25.64 -22.51
CA HIS A 63 -7.90 25.29 -23.91
C HIS A 63 -6.91 24.25 -24.44
N CYS A 64 -7.45 23.33 -25.24
CA CYS A 64 -6.65 22.36 -25.96
C CYS A 64 -5.98 23.03 -27.17
N PRO A 65 -4.63 23.06 -27.25
CA PRO A 65 -3.93 23.73 -28.35
C PRO A 65 -4.07 23.01 -29.70
N SER A 66 -4.65 21.81 -29.71
CA SER A 66 -4.88 21.05 -30.93
C SER A 66 -6.29 21.21 -31.49
N CYS A 67 -7.33 21.31 -30.66
CA CYS A 67 -8.72 21.34 -31.12
C CYS A 67 -9.53 22.54 -30.61
N GLY A 68 -8.94 23.39 -29.76
CA GLY A 68 -9.60 24.57 -29.18
C GLY A 68 -10.71 24.26 -28.17
N ALA A 69 -10.82 23.01 -27.69
CA ALA A 69 -11.84 22.65 -26.71
C ALA A 69 -11.43 23.10 -25.30
N ASN A 70 -12.41 23.55 -24.53
CA ASN A 70 -12.23 23.88 -23.12
C ASN A 70 -12.24 22.61 -22.28
N ILE A 71 -11.24 22.48 -21.42
CA ILE A 71 -11.03 21.34 -20.54
C ILE A 71 -11.09 21.87 -19.13
N VAL A 72 -12.10 21.43 -18.39
CA VAL A 72 -12.29 21.77 -16.99
C VAL A 72 -11.63 20.70 -16.13
N THR A 73 -10.76 21.10 -15.22
CA THR A 73 -10.04 20.20 -14.31
C THR A 73 -9.93 20.80 -12.92
N ASP A 74 -9.74 19.94 -11.92
CA ASP A 74 -9.40 20.35 -10.55
C ASP A 74 -8.09 21.15 -10.50
N GLU A 75 -7.92 21.97 -9.46
CA GLU A 75 -6.70 22.74 -9.25
C GLU A 75 -5.42 21.91 -9.16
N THR A 76 -5.53 20.67 -8.68
CA THR A 76 -4.40 19.75 -8.52
C THR A 76 -4.00 19.05 -9.82
N THR A 77 -4.78 19.13 -10.90
CA THR A 77 -4.44 18.45 -12.15
C THR A 77 -3.34 19.22 -12.90
N VAL A 78 -2.27 18.53 -13.31
CA VAL A 78 -1.13 19.10 -14.08
C VAL A 78 -0.88 18.41 -15.41
N ALA A 79 -1.40 17.21 -15.61
CA ALA A 79 -1.47 16.58 -16.93
C ALA A 79 -2.81 15.85 -17.06
N THR A 80 -3.38 15.89 -18.25
CA THR A 80 -4.64 15.21 -18.57
C THR A 80 -4.71 14.90 -20.06
N THR A 81 -5.81 14.28 -20.50
CA THR A 81 -6.09 14.02 -21.92
C THR A 81 -7.33 14.80 -22.33
N CYS A 82 -7.28 15.47 -23.48
CA CYS A 82 -8.45 16.15 -24.03
C CYS A 82 -9.56 15.14 -24.33
N TYR A 83 -10.77 15.35 -23.81
CA TYR A 83 -11.88 14.43 -24.06
C TYR A 83 -12.26 14.34 -25.54
N TYR A 84 -12.15 15.46 -26.27
CA TYR A 84 -12.58 15.58 -27.66
C TYR A 84 -11.58 15.01 -28.66
N CYS A 85 -10.33 15.46 -28.62
CA CYS A 85 -9.31 15.04 -29.60
C CYS A 85 -8.37 13.94 -29.08
N LYS A 86 -8.49 13.55 -27.80
CA LYS A 86 -7.67 12.52 -27.14
C LYS A 86 -6.16 12.83 -27.09
N ASN A 87 -5.76 14.06 -27.38
CA ASN A 87 -4.37 14.47 -27.24
C ASN A 87 -3.99 14.64 -25.77
N PRO A 88 -2.81 14.18 -25.34
CA PRO A 88 -2.30 14.43 -24.01
C PRO A 88 -1.91 15.90 -23.88
N ILE A 89 -2.28 16.51 -22.77
CA ILE A 89 -2.01 17.92 -22.46
C ILE A 89 -1.29 17.98 -21.14
N VAL A 90 -0.11 18.62 -21.16
CA VAL A 90 0.66 18.93 -19.95
C VAL A 90 0.52 20.42 -19.66
N MET A 91 -0.03 20.75 -18.49
CA MET A 91 -0.25 22.12 -18.05
C MET A 91 1.05 22.68 -17.48
N SER A 92 1.78 23.41 -18.30
CA SER A 92 3.06 24.06 -17.97
C SER A 92 2.80 25.52 -17.64
N GLY A 93 2.63 25.80 -16.35
CA GLY A 93 2.36 27.17 -15.88
C GLY A 93 2.02 27.30 -14.41
N LYS A 94 1.77 26.17 -13.73
CA LYS A 94 1.36 26.14 -12.32
C LYS A 94 2.43 25.75 -11.31
N LEU A 95 3.55 25.19 -11.76
CA LEU A 95 4.58 24.70 -10.87
C LEU A 95 5.74 25.67 -10.93
N GLU A 96 5.87 26.50 -9.89
CA GLU A 96 7.15 27.13 -9.59
C GLU A 96 8.24 26.04 -9.57
N LYS A 97 9.48 26.39 -9.90
CA LYS A 97 10.59 25.41 -9.91
C LYS A 97 10.73 24.67 -8.56
N SER A 98 10.28 25.28 -7.47
CA SER A 98 10.20 24.73 -6.10
C SER A 98 9.12 23.65 -5.92
N GLN A 99 8.07 23.66 -6.74
CA GLN A 99 6.91 22.77 -6.70
C GLN A 99 7.03 21.60 -7.68
N MET A 100 8.09 21.57 -8.50
CA MET A 100 8.31 20.48 -9.47
C MET A 100 8.81 19.21 -8.78
N PRO A 101 8.35 18.02 -9.20
CA PRO A 101 8.93 16.77 -8.74
C PRO A 101 10.41 16.69 -9.10
N THR A 102 11.16 16.00 -8.25
CA THR A 102 12.59 15.70 -8.48
C THR A 102 12.78 14.31 -9.08
N LYS A 103 11.83 13.40 -8.84
CA LYS A 103 11.89 12.01 -9.26
C LYS A 103 10.57 11.55 -9.90
N VAL A 104 10.65 10.55 -10.76
CA VAL A 104 9.50 9.80 -11.27
C VAL A 104 9.83 8.32 -11.34
N ILE A 105 8.86 7.47 -11.01
CA ILE A 105 8.92 6.05 -11.39
C ILE A 105 8.11 5.90 -12.68
N PRO A 106 8.72 5.61 -13.83
CA PRO A 106 7.97 5.47 -15.07
C PRO A 106 7.01 4.28 -15.00
N PHE A 107 5.84 4.39 -15.67
CA PHE A 107 4.98 3.23 -15.88
C PHE A 107 5.76 2.10 -16.57
N LYS A 108 5.66 0.88 -16.03
CA LYS A 108 6.17 -0.37 -16.64
C LYS A 108 5.05 -1.32 -17.05
N VAL A 109 3.91 -1.21 -16.36
CA VAL A 109 2.70 -1.96 -16.67
C VAL A 109 1.83 -1.08 -17.54
N ASP A 110 1.58 -1.54 -18.77
CA ASP A 110 0.67 -0.88 -19.70
C ASP A 110 -0.80 -1.12 -19.32
N ARG A 111 -1.70 -0.42 -20.02
CA ARG A 111 -3.14 -0.47 -19.78
C ARG A 111 -3.69 -1.89 -19.88
N THR A 112 -3.27 -2.63 -20.90
CA THR A 112 -3.76 -4.00 -21.17
C THR A 112 -3.36 -4.94 -20.04
N ARG A 113 -2.09 -4.93 -19.62
CA ARG A 113 -1.61 -5.76 -18.49
C ARG A 113 -2.24 -5.35 -17.17
N ALA A 114 -2.53 -4.07 -16.96
CA ALA A 114 -3.23 -3.61 -15.77
C ALA A 114 -4.67 -4.18 -15.70
N LEU A 115 -5.39 -4.18 -16.82
CA LEU A 115 -6.72 -4.80 -16.93
C LEU A 115 -6.65 -6.31 -16.71
N GLU A 116 -5.69 -7.01 -17.33
CA GLU A 116 -5.50 -8.45 -17.11
C GLU A 116 -5.20 -8.77 -15.64
N SER A 117 -4.36 -7.97 -14.99
CA SER A 117 -4.04 -8.11 -13.57
C SER A 117 -5.27 -7.92 -12.70
N PHE A 118 -6.10 -6.93 -13.03
CA PHE A 118 -7.39 -6.68 -12.38
C PHE A 118 -8.36 -7.86 -12.55
N GLU A 119 -8.55 -8.35 -13.78
CA GLU A 119 -9.41 -9.50 -14.06
C GLU A 119 -8.94 -10.76 -13.32
N ASN A 120 -7.63 -11.03 -13.31
CA ASN A 120 -7.06 -12.18 -12.64
C ASN A 120 -7.21 -12.08 -11.12
N TRP A 121 -7.02 -10.88 -10.56
CA TRP A 121 -7.28 -10.63 -9.14
C TRP A 121 -8.75 -10.87 -8.79
N MET A 122 -9.69 -10.37 -9.60
CA MET A 122 -11.12 -10.58 -9.41
C MET A 122 -11.51 -12.07 -9.40
N LYS A 123 -10.92 -12.89 -10.27
CA LYS A 123 -11.15 -14.36 -10.29
C LYS A 123 -10.77 -15.05 -8.98
N THR A 124 -9.84 -14.50 -8.20
CA THR A 124 -9.46 -15.07 -6.89
C THR A 124 -10.49 -14.79 -5.79
N LYS A 125 -11.39 -13.82 -6.01
CA LYS A 125 -12.31 -13.30 -4.98
C LYS A 125 -13.65 -14.02 -5.03
N LYS A 126 -13.73 -15.14 -4.30
CA LYS A 126 -14.89 -16.06 -4.26
C LYS A 126 -16.19 -15.47 -3.69
N PHE A 127 -16.10 -14.43 -2.87
CA PHE A 127 -17.25 -13.88 -2.12
C PHE A 127 -17.81 -12.60 -2.72
N VAL A 128 -17.40 -12.25 -3.94
CA VAL A 128 -18.01 -11.14 -4.68
C VAL A 128 -19.37 -11.60 -5.23
N PRO A 129 -20.44 -10.78 -5.14
CA PRO A 129 -21.70 -11.03 -5.83
C PRO A 129 -21.49 -11.26 -7.32
N LYS A 130 -22.23 -12.21 -7.92
CA LYS A 130 -22.06 -12.49 -9.36
C LYS A 130 -22.45 -11.29 -10.22
N SER A 131 -23.42 -10.49 -9.77
CA SER A 131 -23.90 -9.32 -10.50
C SER A 131 -22.89 -8.18 -10.59
N PHE A 132 -21.97 -8.09 -9.63
CA PHE A 132 -20.95 -7.04 -9.55
C PHE A 132 -19.96 -7.00 -10.74
N PHE A 133 -19.80 -8.10 -11.47
CA PHE A 133 -18.81 -8.18 -12.56
C PHE A 133 -19.44 -8.49 -13.92
N ASN A 134 -20.75 -8.21 -14.08
CA ASN A 134 -21.46 -8.50 -15.32
C ASN A 134 -21.15 -7.48 -16.44
N ASP A 135 -20.93 -6.21 -16.07
CA ASP A 135 -20.68 -5.13 -17.04
C ASP A 135 -19.18 -4.83 -17.18
N LYS A 136 -18.46 -5.71 -17.90
CA LYS A 136 -17.03 -5.53 -18.18
C LYS A 136 -16.70 -4.22 -18.90
N LYS A 137 -17.64 -3.64 -19.65
CA LYS A 137 -17.41 -2.42 -20.45
C LYS A 137 -17.09 -1.19 -19.60
N GLU A 138 -17.71 -1.04 -18.42
CA GLU A 138 -17.41 0.09 -17.51
C GLU A 138 -16.03 -0.06 -16.85
N ILE A 139 -15.53 -1.29 -16.73
CA ILE A 139 -14.21 -1.61 -16.17
C ILE A 139 -13.08 -1.33 -17.18
N GLU A 140 -13.39 -1.23 -18.47
CA GLU A 140 -12.41 -0.85 -19.49
C GLU A 140 -11.93 0.60 -19.29
N GLU A 141 -12.69 1.48 -18.65
CA GLU A 141 -12.28 2.88 -18.38
C GLU A 141 -11.31 2.99 -17.20
N ILE A 142 -10.12 2.43 -17.37
CA ILE A 142 -8.97 2.60 -16.47
C ILE A 142 -8.12 3.80 -16.90
N ASN A 143 -7.76 4.65 -15.94
CA ASN A 143 -6.95 5.84 -16.16
C ASN A 143 -5.57 5.68 -15.51
N GLY A 144 -4.51 5.95 -16.26
CA GLY A 144 -3.16 5.98 -15.72
C GLY A 144 -2.89 7.33 -15.09
N VAL A 145 -2.62 7.35 -13.79
CA VAL A 145 -2.45 8.55 -12.98
C VAL A 145 -1.09 8.53 -12.29
N TYR A 146 -0.35 9.63 -12.39
CA TYR A 146 0.78 9.91 -11.51
C TYR A 146 0.31 10.64 -10.27
N PHE A 147 0.56 10.03 -9.11
CA PHE A 147 0.27 10.64 -7.82
C PHE A 147 1.52 11.23 -7.18
N PRO A 148 1.38 12.36 -6.46
CA PRO A 148 2.50 13.04 -5.83
C PRO A 148 2.83 12.41 -4.47
N TYR A 149 4.10 12.08 -4.23
CA TYR A 149 4.57 11.51 -2.97
C TYR A 149 5.77 12.26 -2.42
N TRP A 150 5.76 12.46 -1.11
CA TRP A 150 6.96 12.77 -0.35
C TRP A 150 7.69 11.47 -0.02
N LEU A 151 8.96 11.39 -0.39
CA LEU A 151 9.86 10.32 0.00
C LEU A 151 10.75 10.84 1.12
N TYR A 152 10.67 10.19 2.28
CA TYR A 152 11.45 10.54 3.45
C TYR A 152 12.58 9.54 3.64
N ASP A 153 13.80 10.06 3.76
CA ASP A 153 15.00 9.31 4.12
C ASP A 153 15.46 9.76 5.50
N THR A 154 15.71 8.82 6.41
CA THR A 154 16.29 9.11 7.74
C THR A 154 17.10 7.94 8.25
N ASN A 155 17.93 8.21 9.26
CA ASN A 155 18.57 7.20 10.07
C ASN A 155 17.99 7.24 11.49
N VAL A 156 17.88 6.08 12.14
CA VAL A 156 17.38 5.94 13.51
C VAL A 156 18.42 5.18 14.33
N LEU A 157 18.95 5.86 15.35
CA LEU A 157 19.81 5.22 16.34
C LEU A 157 18.95 4.43 17.33
N VAL A 158 19.27 3.16 17.48
CA VAL A 158 18.66 2.26 18.46
C VAL A 158 19.60 2.14 19.66
N ASP A 159 19.09 2.42 20.86
CA ASP A 159 19.74 2.11 22.12
C ASP A 159 18.74 1.50 23.10
N LEU A 160 18.53 0.18 22.96
CA LEU A 160 17.71 -0.61 23.85
C LEU A 160 18.60 -1.33 24.86
N ASP A 161 18.36 -1.08 26.14
CA ASP A 161 18.96 -1.84 27.23
C ASP A 161 17.91 -2.04 28.33
N ARG A 162 17.39 -3.28 28.45
CA ARG A 162 16.24 -3.54 29.31
C ARG A 162 16.28 -4.93 29.93
N GLU A 163 15.90 -4.99 31.20
CA GLU A 163 15.67 -6.24 31.92
C GLU A 163 14.20 -6.66 31.81
N GLY A 164 13.97 -7.96 31.73
CA GLY A 164 12.65 -8.58 31.71
C GLY A 164 12.60 -9.84 32.58
N SER A 165 11.39 -10.29 32.87
CA SER A 165 11.19 -11.59 33.52
C SER A 165 10.07 -12.39 32.86
N ARG A 166 10.19 -13.71 32.92
CA ARG A 166 9.18 -14.64 32.43
C ARG A 166 8.92 -15.74 33.46
N THR A 167 7.65 -15.99 33.72
CA THR A 167 7.21 -17.09 34.59
C THR A 167 6.85 -18.32 33.77
N TYR A 168 7.37 -19.48 34.15
CA TYR A 168 6.99 -20.77 33.59
C TYR A 168 6.87 -21.82 34.69
N SER A 169 6.13 -22.90 34.44
CA SER A 169 5.99 -24.00 35.41
C SER A 169 6.43 -25.33 34.81
N ARG A 170 7.11 -26.14 35.61
CA ARG A 170 7.56 -27.49 35.24
C ARG A 170 7.07 -28.50 36.28
N THR A 171 6.75 -29.71 35.83
CA THR A 171 6.45 -30.83 36.72
C THR A 171 7.74 -31.50 37.16
N GLU A 172 7.95 -31.60 38.47
CA GLU A 172 9.12 -32.24 39.09
C GLU A 172 8.64 -33.24 40.14
N GLY A 173 8.60 -34.51 39.74
CA GLY A 173 8.00 -35.58 40.54
C GLY A 173 6.52 -35.29 40.83
N ASN A 174 6.17 -35.23 42.12
CA ASN A 174 4.80 -34.96 42.59
C ASN A 174 4.50 -33.46 42.79
N TYR A 175 5.35 -32.57 42.28
CA TYR A 175 5.19 -31.13 42.46
C TYR A 175 5.12 -30.41 41.11
N ARG A 176 4.30 -29.36 41.04
CA ARG A 176 4.37 -28.33 40.02
C ARG A 176 5.19 -27.18 40.60
N VAL A 177 6.37 -26.95 40.03
CA VAL A 177 7.29 -25.89 40.44
C VAL A 177 7.18 -24.75 39.46
N THR A 178 6.95 -23.54 39.96
CA THR A 178 6.88 -22.31 39.18
C THR A 178 8.20 -21.55 39.32
N TYR A 179 8.82 -21.31 38.17
CA TYR A 179 10.09 -20.63 38.01
C TYR A 179 9.86 -19.23 37.44
N GLU A 180 10.62 -18.25 37.92
CA GLU A 180 10.75 -16.93 37.33
C GLU A 180 12.18 -16.78 36.79
N LYS A 181 12.29 -16.62 35.48
CA LYS A 181 13.55 -16.38 34.78
C LYS A 181 13.71 -14.88 34.55
N HIS A 182 14.84 -14.33 34.98
CA HIS A 182 15.24 -12.94 34.72
C HIS A 182 16.26 -12.89 33.59
N PHE A 183 16.12 -11.92 32.69
CA PHE A 183 17.00 -11.74 31.53
C PHE A 183 17.17 -10.25 31.21
N ARG A 184 18.21 -9.91 30.46
CA ARG A 184 18.50 -8.56 29.96
C ARG A 184 18.74 -8.63 28.46
N ILE A 185 18.07 -7.76 27.72
CA ILE A 185 18.16 -7.67 26.26
C ILE A 185 18.80 -6.33 25.93
N ILE A 186 19.89 -6.38 25.16
CA ILE A 186 20.60 -5.20 24.67
C ILE A 186 20.56 -5.22 23.14
N ARG A 187 20.08 -4.13 22.54
CA ARG A 187 20.12 -3.89 21.09
C ARG A 187 20.67 -2.50 20.85
N LYS A 188 21.79 -2.41 20.12
CA LYS A 188 22.36 -1.13 19.70
C LYS A 188 22.72 -1.19 18.22
N GLY A 189 22.51 -0.08 17.53
CA GLY A 189 22.87 0.05 16.12
C GLY A 189 22.00 1.05 15.40
N ASP A 190 22.17 1.11 14.09
CA ASP A 190 21.56 2.09 13.23
C ASP A 190 20.55 1.42 12.29
N VAL A 191 19.34 1.97 12.24
CA VAL A 191 18.28 1.55 11.33
C VAL A 191 18.09 2.65 10.30
N ASP A 192 18.53 2.37 9.07
CA ASP A 192 18.28 3.24 7.92
C ASP A 192 16.84 3.07 7.45
N ILE A 193 16.17 4.17 7.14
CA ILE A 193 14.85 4.21 6.52
C ILE A 193 14.99 4.95 5.21
N LYS A 194 14.82 4.22 4.10
CA LYS A 194 14.98 4.77 2.75
C LYS A 194 13.65 4.83 2.02
N ASN A 195 13.42 5.95 1.35
CA ASN A 195 12.28 6.23 0.49
C ASN A 195 10.93 5.89 1.14
N LEU A 196 10.71 6.25 2.41
CA LEU A 196 9.40 6.10 3.05
C LEU A 196 8.39 7.00 2.30
N PRO A 197 7.42 6.43 1.56
CA PRO A 197 6.52 7.22 0.75
C PRO A 197 5.27 7.63 1.55
N LYS A 198 4.93 8.92 1.46
CA LYS A 198 3.66 9.49 1.94
C LYS A 198 2.96 10.23 0.83
N LEU A 199 1.67 9.96 0.65
CA LEU A 199 0.88 10.66 -0.35
C LEU A 199 0.81 12.15 0.00
N ALA A 200 1.19 13.00 -0.96
CA ALA A 200 1.19 14.46 -0.82
C ALA A 200 -0.10 15.07 -1.41
N LEU A 201 -1.21 14.32 -1.32
CA LEU A 201 -2.53 14.67 -1.86
C LEU A 201 -3.62 14.47 -0.79
N ALA A 202 -4.47 15.46 -0.56
CA ALA A 202 -5.53 15.45 0.45
C ALA A 202 -6.83 14.75 -0.01
N LYS A 203 -6.94 14.41 -1.31
CA LYS A 203 -8.16 13.81 -1.90
C LYS A 203 -8.62 12.52 -1.18
N SER A 204 -9.94 12.29 -1.24
CA SER A 204 -10.73 11.33 -0.45
C SER A 204 -10.39 9.83 -0.60
N ASN A 205 -9.43 9.45 -1.44
CA ASN A 205 -9.07 8.06 -1.74
C ASN A 205 -7.65 7.67 -1.31
N LYS A 206 -7.07 8.37 -0.32
CA LYS A 206 -5.72 8.12 0.22
C LYS A 206 -5.43 6.65 0.51
N VAL A 207 -6.39 5.93 1.12
CA VAL A 207 -6.21 4.51 1.48
C VAL A 207 -5.92 3.64 0.27
N LEU A 208 -6.54 3.89 -0.88
CA LEU A 208 -6.37 3.09 -2.10
C LEU A 208 -5.03 3.35 -2.77
N VAL A 209 -4.64 4.62 -2.80
CA VAL A 209 -3.40 5.09 -3.43
C VAL A 209 -2.19 4.66 -2.59
N GLU A 210 -2.20 4.84 -1.28
CA GLU A 210 -1.14 4.35 -0.38
C GLU A 210 -1.15 2.82 -0.26
N SER A 211 -2.22 2.16 -0.69
CA SER A 211 -2.34 0.71 -0.64
C SER A 211 -1.59 -0.01 -1.76
N VAL A 212 -1.26 0.63 -2.88
CA VAL A 212 -0.70 -0.09 -4.04
C VAL A 212 0.77 -0.54 -3.87
N TYR A 213 1.39 -0.32 -2.70
CA TYR A 213 2.74 -0.80 -2.36
C TYR A 213 2.91 -2.33 -2.53
N PRO A 214 4.12 -2.83 -2.85
CA PRO A 214 5.38 -2.09 -2.90
C PRO A 214 5.70 -1.47 -4.27
N PHE A 215 6.33 -0.30 -4.26
CA PHE A 215 7.08 0.27 -5.39
C PHE A 215 8.57 -0.01 -5.24
N ASP A 216 9.24 -0.22 -6.36
CA ASP A 216 10.69 -0.34 -6.42
C ASP A 216 11.32 0.98 -6.84
N PHE A 217 11.84 1.70 -5.84
CA PHE A 217 12.49 2.99 -5.98
C PHE A 217 13.86 2.93 -6.66
N ASN A 218 14.46 1.74 -6.85
CA ASN A 218 15.64 1.61 -7.70
C ASN A 218 15.33 1.92 -9.17
N GLY A 219 14.05 1.79 -9.56
CA GLY A 219 13.56 2.22 -10.87
C GLY A 219 13.20 3.70 -10.96
N ALA A 220 13.43 4.50 -9.91
CA ALA A 220 13.16 5.94 -9.95
C ALA A 220 14.26 6.68 -10.71
N ILE A 221 13.86 7.55 -11.62
CA ILE A 221 14.74 8.40 -12.43
C ILE A 221 14.50 9.87 -12.10
N ASP A 222 15.38 10.75 -12.60
CA ASP A 222 15.17 12.19 -12.50
C ASP A 222 13.89 12.59 -13.25
N PHE A 223 13.14 13.51 -12.66
CA PHE A 223 11.87 13.93 -13.22
C PHE A 223 12.05 14.74 -14.51
N ASP A 224 11.28 14.37 -15.52
CA ASP A 224 11.06 15.16 -16.72
C ASP A 224 9.57 15.16 -17.05
N SER A 225 9.04 16.31 -17.49
CA SER A 225 7.60 16.47 -17.74
C SER A 225 7.11 15.62 -18.92
N SER A 226 8.00 15.19 -19.82
CA SER A 226 7.67 14.29 -20.93
C SER A 226 7.05 12.99 -20.44
N TYR A 227 7.47 12.45 -19.28
CA TYR A 227 6.93 11.22 -18.71
C TYR A 227 5.44 11.32 -18.31
N LEU A 228 4.92 12.53 -18.15
CA LEU A 228 3.49 12.77 -17.90
C LEU A 228 2.67 12.71 -19.19
N SER A 229 3.31 12.81 -20.36
CA SER A 229 2.60 12.77 -21.65
C SER A 229 1.93 11.41 -21.86
N GLY A 230 0.60 11.43 -21.97
CA GLY A 230 -0.23 10.23 -22.10
C GLY A 230 -0.83 9.73 -20.78
N PHE A 231 -0.57 10.41 -19.67
CA PHE A 231 -1.07 10.07 -18.34
C PHE A 231 -1.72 11.29 -17.68
N VAL A 232 -2.63 11.03 -16.75
CA VAL A 232 -3.11 12.06 -15.83
C VAL A 232 -2.04 12.26 -14.75
N ALA A 233 -1.86 13.48 -14.27
CA ALA A 233 -0.93 13.75 -13.18
C ALA A 233 -1.51 14.77 -12.21
N GLU A 234 -1.33 14.49 -10.92
CA GLU A 234 -1.76 15.34 -9.81
C GLU A 234 -0.53 16.04 -9.19
N LYS A 235 -0.62 17.34 -8.91
CA LYS A 235 0.35 18.08 -8.08
C LYS A 235 0.07 17.86 -6.61
N LYS A 236 1.10 18.07 -5.78
CA LYS A 236 0.97 18.05 -4.33
C LYS A 236 0.09 19.20 -3.82
N ASP A 237 -0.69 18.93 -2.78
CA ASP A 237 -1.47 19.92 -1.99
C ASP A 237 -1.12 19.88 -0.48
N ILE A 238 -0.42 18.83 -0.04
CA ILE A 238 0.06 18.66 1.33
C ILE A 238 1.56 18.92 1.38
N GLU A 239 1.95 19.85 2.24
CA GLU A 239 3.36 20.09 2.58
C GLU A 239 3.91 19.06 3.59
N LYS A 240 5.23 18.87 3.57
CA LYS A 240 5.93 17.85 4.37
C LYS A 240 5.68 17.97 5.88
N GLU A 241 5.52 19.19 6.38
CA GLU A 241 5.32 19.50 7.81
C GLU A 241 4.04 18.85 8.33
N ALA A 242 2.97 18.83 7.53
CA ALA A 242 1.70 18.21 7.90
C ALA A 242 1.76 16.68 7.99
N LEU A 243 2.79 16.06 7.39
CA LEU A 243 2.97 14.61 7.37
C LEU A 243 3.93 14.12 8.45
N MET A 244 4.67 15.01 9.12
CA MET A 244 5.73 14.66 10.07
C MET A 244 5.27 13.68 11.15
N SER A 245 4.12 13.95 11.79
CA SER A 245 3.59 13.05 12.83
C SER A 245 3.29 11.64 12.29
N SER A 246 2.76 11.53 11.08
CA SER A 246 2.49 10.23 10.44
C SER A 246 3.78 9.53 9.98
N ILE A 247 4.81 10.30 9.63
CA ILE A 247 6.14 9.79 9.28
C ILE A 247 6.82 9.24 10.52
N GLU A 248 6.82 9.99 11.63
CA GLU A 248 7.41 9.57 12.91
C GLU A 248 6.77 8.28 13.45
N ASP A 249 5.45 8.14 13.33
CA ASP A 249 4.77 6.89 13.71
C ASP A 249 5.23 5.70 12.86
N ASP A 250 5.30 5.85 11.53
CA ASP A 250 5.76 4.76 10.65
C ASP A 250 7.24 4.43 10.89
N VAL A 251 8.08 5.44 11.09
CA VAL A 251 9.51 5.30 11.45
C VAL A 251 9.67 4.52 12.74
N TYR A 252 8.91 4.90 13.77
CA TYR A 252 8.92 4.21 15.06
C TYR A 252 8.42 2.77 14.93
N ARG A 253 7.27 2.56 14.28
CA ARG A 253 6.67 1.22 14.15
C ARG A 253 7.56 0.27 13.34
N TYR A 254 8.23 0.78 12.31
CA TYR A 254 9.23 0.02 11.56
C TYR A 254 10.45 -0.30 12.42
N SER A 255 11.05 0.69 13.09
CA SER A 255 12.23 0.48 13.95
C SER A 255 11.93 -0.51 15.09
N ALA A 256 10.74 -0.40 15.71
CA ALA A 256 10.28 -1.34 16.72
C ALA A 256 10.00 -2.75 16.16
N LYS A 257 9.59 -2.88 14.90
CA LYS A 257 9.50 -4.17 14.21
C LYS A 257 10.90 -4.77 14.05
N VAL A 258 11.86 -4.03 13.51
CA VAL A 258 13.25 -4.48 13.31
C VAL A 258 13.86 -4.97 14.62
N VAL A 259 13.72 -4.19 15.70
CA VAL A 259 14.23 -4.55 17.03
C VAL A 259 13.54 -5.81 17.56
N ARG A 260 12.21 -5.93 17.41
CA ARG A 260 11.46 -7.11 17.85
C ARG A 260 11.85 -8.36 17.07
N ASP A 261 12.02 -8.25 15.75
CA ASP A 261 12.39 -9.35 14.87
C ASP A 261 13.84 -9.83 15.15
N SER A 262 14.69 -8.98 15.73
CA SER A 262 16.05 -9.35 16.20
C SER A 262 16.10 -10.12 17.52
N MET A 263 14.97 -10.28 18.21
CA MET A 263 14.90 -11.02 19.47
C MET A 263 14.64 -12.51 19.18
N THR A 264 15.57 -13.38 19.56
CA THR A 264 15.53 -14.80 19.17
C THR A 264 14.84 -15.73 20.18
N GLY A 265 14.44 -15.21 21.35
CA GLY A 265 13.83 -16.04 22.40
C GLY A 265 12.92 -15.29 23.35
N GLU A 266 13.50 -14.56 24.29
CA GLU A 266 12.74 -13.68 25.18
C GLU A 266 12.51 -12.33 24.51
N SER A 267 11.46 -11.61 24.95
CA SER A 267 11.15 -10.29 24.44
C SER A 267 10.94 -9.29 25.57
N VAL A 268 11.26 -8.04 25.28
CA VAL A 268 10.96 -6.89 26.14
C VAL A 268 10.06 -5.92 25.39
N ASN A 269 9.26 -5.16 26.14
CA ASN A 269 8.52 -4.05 25.55
C ASN A 269 9.50 -3.02 25.02
N VAL A 270 9.33 -2.60 23.76
CA VAL A 270 10.10 -1.53 23.14
C VAL A 270 9.30 -0.24 23.26
N VAL A 271 9.95 0.86 23.64
CA VAL A 271 9.33 2.17 23.86
C VAL A 271 10.00 3.26 23.02
N ASN A 272 9.32 4.39 22.81
CA ASN A 272 9.81 5.49 21.97
C ASN A 272 11.21 5.98 22.37
N ASN A 273 11.52 6.02 23.67
CA ASN A 273 12.81 6.50 24.18
C ASN A 273 14.00 5.58 23.83
N ASP A 274 13.75 4.38 23.31
CA ASP A 274 14.81 3.48 22.83
C ASP A 274 15.36 3.92 21.45
N PHE A 275 14.76 4.95 20.85
CA PHE A 275 15.06 5.44 19.51
C PHE A 275 15.42 6.92 19.51
N THR A 276 16.48 7.27 18.79
CA THR A 276 16.80 8.65 18.44
C THR A 276 16.74 8.81 16.93
N ILE A 277 15.74 9.56 16.44
CA ILE A 277 15.56 9.82 15.02
C ILE A 277 16.54 10.92 14.59
N GLY A 278 17.39 10.62 13.62
CA GLY A 278 18.31 11.57 13.03
C GLY A 278 17.62 12.63 12.16
N GLN A 279 18.42 13.54 11.61
CA GLN A 279 17.90 14.52 10.65
C GLN A 279 17.51 13.82 9.34
N GLY A 280 16.24 13.93 8.95
CA GLY A 280 15.76 13.37 7.70
C GLY A 280 15.82 14.34 6.52
N SER A 281 15.66 13.78 5.32
CA SER A 281 15.58 14.53 4.07
C SER A 281 14.34 14.13 3.26
N PHE A 282 13.84 15.07 2.47
CA PHE A 282 12.65 14.89 1.65
C PHE A 282 12.97 14.99 0.17
N LYS A 283 12.39 14.09 -0.62
CA LYS A 283 12.37 14.16 -2.08
C LYS A 283 10.93 14.13 -2.55
N TYR A 284 10.61 14.92 -3.57
CA TYR A 284 9.29 14.88 -4.20
C TYR A 284 9.35 13.95 -5.42
N ALA A 285 8.49 12.92 -5.43
CA ALA A 285 8.42 11.92 -6.49
C ALA A 285 7.00 11.72 -7.04
N MET A 286 6.91 11.37 -8.31
CA MET A 286 5.66 10.97 -8.97
C MET A 286 5.60 9.44 -9.11
N LEU A 287 4.57 8.82 -8.55
CA LEU A 287 4.40 7.36 -8.57
C LEU A 287 3.25 6.95 -9.50
N PRO A 288 3.44 5.91 -10.34
CA PRO A 288 2.48 5.51 -11.36
C PRO A 288 1.42 4.56 -10.78
N VAL A 289 0.14 4.93 -10.92
CA VAL A 289 -1.00 4.14 -10.47
C VAL A 289 -2.07 4.13 -11.55
N TRP A 290 -2.59 2.96 -11.88
CA TRP A 290 -3.81 2.86 -12.66
C TRP A 290 -5.03 2.93 -11.74
N ALA A 291 -5.90 3.91 -11.94
CA ALA A 291 -7.14 4.09 -11.21
C ALA A 291 -8.33 3.57 -12.02
N ILE A 292 -9.15 2.73 -11.39
CA ILE A 292 -10.39 2.19 -11.96
C ILE A 292 -11.54 2.69 -11.09
N SER A 293 -12.57 3.25 -11.72
CA SER A 293 -13.84 3.56 -11.08
C SER A 293 -14.90 2.64 -11.67
N TYR A 294 -15.66 1.98 -10.80
CA TYR A 294 -16.75 1.11 -11.20
C TYR A 294 -18.02 1.52 -10.46
N ASN A 295 -19.12 1.68 -11.20
CA ASN A 295 -20.42 1.98 -10.61
C ASN A 295 -21.25 0.69 -10.54
N ASP A 296 -21.51 0.22 -9.33
CA ASP A 296 -22.36 -0.95 -9.15
C ASP A 296 -23.83 -0.54 -9.19
N LYS A 297 -24.52 -0.93 -10.28
CA LYS A 297 -25.93 -0.59 -10.51
C LYS A 297 -26.87 -1.17 -9.45
N ASP A 298 -26.55 -2.34 -8.91
CA ASP A 298 -27.40 -3.01 -7.92
C ASP A 298 -27.35 -2.31 -6.56
N SER A 299 -26.16 -1.87 -6.14
CA SER A 299 -25.98 -1.22 -4.84
C SER A 299 -25.97 0.31 -4.90
N ASN A 300 -25.98 0.90 -6.11
CA ASN A 300 -25.82 2.32 -6.39
C ASN A 300 -24.61 2.92 -5.66
N LYS A 301 -23.48 2.19 -5.67
CA LYS A 301 -22.23 2.58 -5.01
C LYS A 301 -21.09 2.61 -6.02
N HIS A 302 -20.27 3.65 -5.88
CA HIS A 302 -19.00 3.75 -6.58
C HIS A 302 -17.92 2.96 -5.85
N PHE A 303 -17.24 2.10 -6.58
CA PHE A 303 -16.10 1.33 -6.14
C PHE A 303 -14.86 1.82 -6.87
N PHE A 304 -13.82 2.11 -6.10
CA PHE A 304 -12.53 2.54 -6.63
C PHE A 304 -11.50 1.43 -6.42
N PHE A 305 -10.75 1.15 -7.47
CA PHE A 305 -9.64 0.21 -7.46
C PHE A 305 -8.38 0.90 -7.95
N SER A 306 -7.24 0.40 -7.49
CA SER A 306 -5.95 0.89 -7.88
C SER A 306 -5.04 -0.27 -8.25
N VAL A 307 -4.29 -0.11 -9.33
CA VAL A 307 -3.30 -1.09 -9.79
C VAL A 307 -1.95 -0.40 -9.83
N ASN A 308 -0.94 -1.01 -9.19
CA ASN A 308 0.41 -0.49 -9.20
C ASN A 308 0.97 -0.46 -10.63
N GLY A 309 1.40 0.72 -11.12
CA GLY A 309 1.88 0.91 -12.49
C GLY A 309 3.26 0.29 -12.79
N GLN A 310 3.93 -0.27 -11.79
CA GLN A 310 5.23 -0.95 -11.90
C GLN A 310 5.11 -2.47 -11.74
N THR A 311 4.28 -2.93 -10.80
CA THR A 311 4.16 -4.36 -10.43
C THR A 311 2.86 -5.03 -10.88
N GLY A 312 1.82 -4.25 -11.22
CA GLY A 312 0.50 -4.80 -11.57
C GLY A 312 -0.32 -5.25 -10.36
N LYS A 313 0.16 -5.01 -9.13
CA LYS A 313 -0.57 -5.37 -7.91
C LYS A 313 -1.87 -4.58 -7.80
N VAL A 314 -2.98 -5.30 -7.60
CA VAL A 314 -4.33 -4.74 -7.53
C VAL A 314 -4.79 -4.60 -6.08
N VAL A 315 -5.41 -3.47 -5.76
CA VAL A 315 -6.01 -3.18 -4.46
C VAL A 315 -7.35 -2.49 -4.65
N GLY A 316 -8.30 -2.78 -3.77
CA GLY A 316 -9.59 -2.09 -3.75
C GLY A 316 -10.59 -2.78 -2.87
N LYS A 317 -11.67 -2.07 -2.57
CA LYS A 317 -12.77 -2.57 -1.74
C LYS A 317 -13.74 -3.33 -2.64
N LEU A 318 -14.15 -4.50 -2.20
CA LEU A 318 -15.12 -5.33 -2.94
C LEU A 318 -16.42 -5.47 -2.14
N PRO A 319 -17.59 -5.49 -2.81
CA PRO A 319 -18.81 -5.87 -2.14
C PRO A 319 -18.73 -7.33 -1.73
N LEU A 320 -19.23 -7.61 -0.53
CA LEU A 320 -19.18 -8.92 0.08
C LEU A 320 -20.57 -9.55 0.09
N ASP A 321 -20.69 -10.72 -0.53
CA ASP A 321 -21.86 -11.58 -0.42
C ASP A 321 -21.81 -12.33 0.91
N MET A 322 -22.47 -11.75 1.92
CA MET A 322 -22.52 -12.32 3.27
C MET A 322 -23.13 -13.73 3.29
N GLY A 323 -24.11 -14.01 2.41
CA GLY A 323 -24.74 -15.32 2.32
C GLY A 323 -23.75 -16.40 1.90
N LYS A 324 -23.00 -16.16 0.83
CA LYS A 324 -21.91 -17.07 0.41
C LYS A 324 -20.84 -17.22 1.48
N LEU A 325 -20.49 -16.14 2.17
CA LEU A 325 -19.46 -16.17 3.22
C LEU A 325 -19.87 -17.07 4.38
N TYR A 326 -21.05 -16.85 4.97
CA TYR A 326 -21.56 -17.67 6.08
C TYR A 326 -21.68 -19.15 5.68
N LEU A 327 -22.23 -19.43 4.49
CA LEU A 327 -22.34 -20.80 3.99
C LEU A 327 -20.97 -21.47 3.81
N SER A 328 -19.98 -20.74 3.30
CA SER A 328 -18.62 -21.27 3.16
C SER A 328 -18.00 -21.60 4.52
N GLY A 329 -18.19 -20.74 5.52
CA GLY A 329 -17.68 -20.98 6.86
C GLY A 329 -18.29 -22.24 7.47
N LEU A 330 -19.59 -22.46 7.28
CA LEU A 330 -20.28 -23.66 7.76
C LEU A 330 -19.75 -24.93 7.07
N MET A 331 -19.50 -24.89 5.77
CA MET A 331 -18.93 -26.02 5.03
C MET A 331 -17.53 -26.42 5.50
N TYR A 332 -16.72 -25.48 6.02
CA TYR A 332 -15.41 -25.83 6.59
C TYR A 332 -15.50 -26.31 8.03
N VAL A 333 -16.33 -25.67 8.86
CA VAL A 333 -16.37 -25.93 10.31
C VAL A 333 -17.15 -27.21 10.63
N LEU A 334 -18.26 -27.48 9.94
CA LEU A 334 -19.12 -28.64 10.24
C LEU A 334 -18.43 -30.00 10.04
N PRO A 335 -17.69 -30.26 8.94
CA PRO A 335 -16.99 -31.53 8.77
C PRO A 335 -15.88 -31.74 9.82
N ILE A 336 -15.11 -30.69 10.11
CA ILE A 336 -14.05 -30.73 11.13
C ILE A 336 -14.66 -31.05 12.50
N PHE A 337 -15.75 -30.35 12.85
CA PHE A 337 -16.48 -30.60 14.07
C PHE A 337 -17.02 -32.04 14.13
N ALA A 338 -17.62 -32.54 13.04
CA ALA A 338 -18.12 -33.92 12.97
C ALA A 338 -17.02 -34.98 13.13
N ILE A 339 -15.84 -34.76 12.54
CA ILE A 339 -14.68 -35.66 12.70
C ILE A 339 -14.21 -35.68 14.16
N ILE A 340 -14.06 -34.51 14.78
CA ILE A 340 -13.67 -34.40 16.19
C ILE A 340 -14.72 -35.09 17.07
N MET A 341 -16.01 -34.90 16.77
CA MET A 341 -17.10 -35.56 17.48
C MET A 341 -17.07 -37.09 17.37
N ALA A 342 -16.80 -37.62 16.17
CA ALA A 342 -16.61 -39.06 15.97
C ALA A 342 -15.44 -39.60 16.81
N ILE A 343 -14.30 -38.91 16.85
CA ILE A 343 -13.14 -39.31 17.66
C ILE A 343 -13.49 -39.29 19.16
N LEU A 344 -14.19 -38.25 19.64
CA LEU A 344 -14.62 -38.17 21.04
C LEU A 344 -15.61 -39.28 21.41
N TYR A 345 -16.49 -39.64 20.48
CA TYR A 345 -17.42 -40.77 20.64
C TYR A 345 -16.67 -42.10 20.76
N PHE A 346 -15.77 -42.43 19.83
CA PHE A 346 -15.01 -43.69 19.86
C PHE A 346 -14.06 -43.82 21.05
N THR A 347 -13.64 -42.69 21.64
CA THR A 347 -12.75 -42.69 22.81
C THR A 347 -13.52 -42.58 24.15
N ASN A 348 -14.86 -42.62 24.14
CA ASN A 348 -15.72 -42.45 25.32
C ASN A 348 -15.49 -41.13 26.09
N ASN A 349 -14.92 -40.11 25.45
CA ASN A 349 -14.62 -38.81 26.07
C ASN A 349 -15.74 -37.79 25.88
N LEU A 350 -16.95 -38.22 25.45
CA LEU A 350 -18.05 -37.33 25.08
C LEU A 350 -18.59 -36.49 26.27
N GLN A 351 -18.58 -37.05 27.49
CA GLN A 351 -19.00 -36.36 28.71
C GLN A 351 -17.90 -35.49 29.35
N SER A 352 -16.70 -35.47 28.78
CA SER A 352 -15.62 -34.64 29.30
C SER A 352 -15.79 -33.17 28.89
N ASN A 353 -15.11 -32.26 29.59
CA ASN A 353 -15.03 -30.83 29.22
C ASN A 353 -14.49 -30.61 27.80
N ILE A 354 -13.84 -31.62 27.20
CA ILE A 354 -13.27 -31.56 25.85
C ILE A 354 -14.36 -31.28 24.81
N PHE A 355 -15.57 -31.83 24.97
CA PHE A 355 -16.69 -31.55 24.07
C PHE A 355 -17.06 -30.06 24.05
N TRP A 356 -17.15 -29.43 25.22
CA TRP A 356 -17.47 -28.01 25.30
C TRP A 356 -16.36 -27.13 24.74
N PHE A 357 -15.09 -27.49 24.97
CA PHE A 357 -13.96 -26.78 24.38
C PHE A 357 -13.92 -26.88 22.86
N THR A 358 -14.24 -28.05 22.28
CA THR A 358 -14.27 -28.22 20.82
C THR A 358 -15.42 -27.46 20.21
N LEU A 359 -16.61 -27.49 20.82
CA LEU A 359 -17.78 -26.73 20.36
C LEU A 359 -17.51 -25.21 20.38
N VAL A 360 -17.03 -24.69 21.51
CA VAL A 360 -16.68 -23.27 21.64
C VAL A 360 -15.56 -22.89 20.67
N GLY A 361 -14.52 -23.73 20.55
CA GLY A 361 -13.42 -23.52 19.61
C GLY A 361 -13.88 -23.46 18.15
N SER A 362 -14.80 -24.33 17.74
CA SER A 362 -15.39 -24.33 16.39
C SER A 362 -16.22 -23.07 16.13
N ILE A 363 -17.02 -22.62 17.09
CA ILE A 363 -17.80 -21.38 16.99
C ILE A 363 -16.87 -20.17 16.88
N VAL A 364 -15.86 -20.07 17.75
CA VAL A 364 -14.86 -19.00 17.72
C VAL A 364 -14.10 -19.02 16.39
N GLY A 365 -13.66 -20.19 15.93
CA GLY A 365 -12.98 -20.35 14.65
C GLY A 365 -13.83 -19.89 13.45
N TYR A 366 -15.13 -20.19 13.47
CA TYR A 366 -16.09 -19.72 12.45
C TYR A 366 -16.17 -18.19 12.40
N PHE A 367 -16.36 -17.54 13.55
CA PHE A 367 -16.42 -16.07 13.60
C PHE A 367 -15.09 -15.41 13.24
N LEU A 368 -13.96 -15.97 13.67
CA LEU A 368 -12.63 -15.50 13.28
C LEU A 368 -12.42 -15.60 11.77
N TYR A 369 -12.84 -16.70 11.14
CA TYR A 369 -12.79 -16.86 9.69
C TYR A 369 -13.61 -15.78 8.97
N ILE A 370 -14.86 -15.56 9.37
CA ILE A 370 -15.73 -14.54 8.78
C ILE A 370 -15.13 -13.15 8.95
N SER A 371 -14.68 -12.80 10.17
CA SER A 371 -14.07 -11.51 10.46
C SER A 371 -12.82 -11.28 9.61
N LYS A 372 -11.96 -12.30 9.48
CA LYS A 372 -10.74 -12.22 8.65
C LYS A 372 -11.06 -12.00 7.17
N VAL A 373 -12.01 -12.75 6.62
CA VAL A 373 -12.41 -12.59 5.20
C VAL A 373 -13.07 -11.24 4.98
N ALA A 374 -13.97 -10.81 5.88
CA ALA A 374 -14.62 -9.51 5.79
C ALA A 374 -13.61 -8.35 5.89
N ALA A 375 -12.57 -8.49 6.73
CA ALA A 375 -11.51 -7.50 6.83
C ALA A 375 -10.65 -7.42 5.56
N ASP A 376 -10.40 -8.54 4.87
CA ASP A 376 -9.68 -8.54 3.58
C ASP A 376 -10.45 -7.80 2.49
N TYR A 377 -11.76 -8.07 2.36
CA TYR A 377 -12.61 -7.45 1.33
C TYR A 377 -12.88 -5.96 1.60
N ASN A 378 -12.89 -5.55 2.88
CA ASN A 378 -13.05 -4.15 3.29
C ASN A 378 -11.74 -3.38 3.41
N MET A 379 -10.60 -3.99 3.07
CA MET A 379 -9.26 -3.39 3.20
C MET A 379 -8.89 -2.94 4.63
N THR A 380 -9.43 -3.59 5.65
CA THR A 380 -9.15 -3.27 7.07
C THR A 380 -8.22 -4.28 7.73
N SER A 381 -7.71 -5.25 6.98
CA SER A 381 -6.77 -6.26 7.48
C SER A 381 -5.43 -5.64 7.92
N ALA A 382 -4.75 -6.29 8.86
CA ALA A 382 -3.45 -5.82 9.38
C ALA A 382 -2.39 -5.67 8.28
N SER A 383 -2.44 -6.53 7.24
CA SER A 383 -1.53 -6.44 6.10
C SER A 383 -1.76 -5.21 5.24
N VAL A 384 -2.95 -4.61 5.26
CA VAL A 384 -3.26 -3.32 4.62
C VAL A 384 -2.78 -2.18 5.50
N LYS A 385 -3.05 -2.23 6.81
CA LYS A 385 -2.63 -1.21 7.77
C LYS A 385 -1.11 -1.05 7.88
N ASN A 386 -0.36 -2.14 7.64
CA ASN A 386 1.09 -2.16 7.74
C ASN A 386 1.80 -1.94 6.40
N ARG A 387 1.12 -1.50 5.33
CA ARG A 387 1.75 -1.40 4.01
C ARG A 387 2.88 -0.39 3.94
N GLY A 388 2.80 0.74 4.64
CA GLY A 388 3.91 1.70 4.76
C GLY A 388 5.16 1.03 5.33
N ILE A 389 5.01 0.29 6.43
CA ILE A 389 6.09 -0.50 7.04
C ILE A 389 6.63 -1.55 6.06
N ASN A 390 5.74 -2.30 5.40
CA ASN A 390 6.15 -3.31 4.41
C ASN A 390 6.89 -2.70 3.22
N GLN A 391 6.58 -1.45 2.85
CA GLN A 391 7.29 -0.71 1.82
C GLN A 391 8.70 -0.31 2.30
N ILE A 392 8.85 0.10 3.55
CA ILE A 392 10.18 0.37 4.13
C ILE A 392 11.00 -0.93 4.15
N ASP A 393 10.42 -2.04 4.64
CA ASP A 393 11.02 -3.39 4.63
C ASP A 393 11.50 -3.76 3.22
N PHE A 394 10.66 -3.50 2.20
CA PHE A 394 10.99 -3.77 0.79
C PHE A 394 12.15 -2.90 0.28
N ASN A 395 12.20 -1.62 0.66
CA ASN A 395 13.25 -0.68 0.24
C ASN A 395 14.61 -1.00 0.86
N ASN A 396 14.60 -1.46 2.12
CA ASN A 396 15.80 -1.63 2.93
C ASN A 396 16.40 -3.03 2.85
N ASN A 397 15.81 -3.94 2.07
CA ASN A 397 16.23 -5.31 1.76
C ASN A 397 17.68 -5.67 2.23
N TYR A 398 17.79 -6.11 3.51
CA TYR A 398 18.99 -6.59 4.21
C TYR A 398 20.05 -5.57 4.72
N SER A 399 19.84 -4.25 4.65
CA SER A 399 20.77 -3.27 5.24
C SER A 399 20.57 -3.01 6.74
N GLU A 400 19.65 -3.72 7.39
CA GLU A 400 19.38 -3.57 8.82
C GLU A 400 20.51 -4.17 9.65
N LYS A 401 21.42 -3.31 10.12
CA LYS A 401 22.45 -3.67 11.07
C LYS A 401 22.05 -3.15 12.45
N ILE A 402 21.26 -3.93 13.19
CA ILE A 402 21.44 -3.89 14.63
C ILE A 402 22.81 -4.52 14.88
N GLU A 403 23.84 -3.66 14.95
CA GLU A 403 25.24 -4.07 15.01
C GLU A 403 25.54 -4.88 16.27
N TYR A 404 24.83 -4.59 17.36
CA TYR A 404 25.01 -5.24 18.63
C TYR A 404 23.71 -5.86 19.15
N CYS A 405 23.68 -7.20 19.15
CA CYS A 405 22.63 -7.99 19.77
C CYS A 405 23.21 -8.82 20.90
N LYS A 406 22.74 -8.60 22.13
CA LYS A 406 23.12 -9.42 23.28
C LYS A 406 21.92 -9.77 24.15
N ASP A 407 21.74 -11.06 24.36
CA ASP A 407 20.75 -11.62 25.27
C ASP A 407 21.50 -12.21 26.48
N ILE A 408 21.21 -11.69 27.67
CA ILE A 408 21.88 -12.07 28.91
C ILE A 408 20.87 -12.74 29.83
N GLU A 409 21.15 -13.96 30.27
CA GLU A 409 20.38 -14.61 31.32
C GLU A 409 20.92 -14.17 32.68
N LEU A 410 20.07 -13.49 33.48
CA LEU A 410 20.45 -12.99 34.81
C LEU A 410 20.23 -14.04 35.91
N GLY A 411 19.49 -15.11 35.60
CA GLY A 411 19.27 -16.24 36.47
C GLY A 411 17.80 -16.65 36.53
N THR A 412 17.55 -17.78 37.19
CA THR A 412 16.19 -18.31 37.40
C THR A 412 15.98 -18.59 38.88
N ARG A 413 14.86 -18.13 39.44
CA ARG A 413 14.46 -18.38 40.83
C ARG A 413 13.16 -19.16 40.90
N ILE A 414 12.98 -19.95 41.96
CA ILE A 414 11.72 -20.64 42.25
C ILE A 414 10.81 -19.67 43.01
N ILE A 415 9.62 -19.42 42.49
CA ILE A 415 8.63 -18.53 43.12
C ILE A 415 7.42 -19.29 43.70
N GLY A 416 7.23 -20.55 43.31
CA GLY A 416 6.12 -21.36 43.79
C GLY A 416 6.38 -22.85 43.67
N ARG A 417 5.83 -23.62 44.61
CA ARG A 417 5.85 -25.08 44.58
C ARG A 417 4.54 -25.60 45.15
N SER A 418 3.74 -26.26 44.32
CA SER A 418 2.48 -26.90 44.74
C SER A 418 2.53 -28.40 44.48
N ARG A 419 1.93 -29.19 45.37
CA ARG A 419 1.84 -30.64 45.20
C ARG A 419 0.75 -30.95 44.18
N ILE A 420 1.03 -31.85 43.23
CA ILE A 420 0.04 -32.33 42.28
C ILE A 420 -0.85 -33.32 43.04
N GLU A 421 -2.05 -32.89 43.40
CA GLU A 421 -3.04 -33.78 44.01
C GLU A 421 -3.48 -34.82 42.98
N SER A 422 -3.14 -36.08 43.23
CA SER A 422 -3.72 -37.23 42.54
C SER A 422 -5.21 -37.24 42.89
N ARG A 423 -6.07 -36.87 41.94
CA ARG A 423 -7.49 -37.23 42.00
C ARG A 423 -7.55 -38.76 41.97
N LYS A 424 -7.85 -39.36 43.12
CA LYS A 424 -8.32 -40.74 43.20
C LYS A 424 -9.75 -40.82 42.73
#